data_AF-A0A1A9V1M8-F1
#
_entry.id   AF-A0A1A9V1M8-F1
#
_cell.length_a   1.000
_cell.length_b   1.000
_cell.length_c   1.000
_cell.angle_alpha   90.00
_cell.angle_beta   90.00
_cell.angle_gamma   90.00
#
_symmetry.space_group_name_H-M   'P 1'
#
loop_
_entity.id
_entity.type
_entity.pdbx_description
1 polymer ?
#
loop_
_entity_poly.entity_id
_entity_poly.type
_entity_poly.pdbx_seq_one_letter_code
_entity_poly.pdbx_strand_id
1 'polypeptide(L)'
;MPIEVNTPDKLEYQFHPVSGNVFTFKVRSPNDAHLALTSNPVEEDPMYEVFIGGWSNSKSVIRKNRQKPEVAEADTPGILDGGEFRGFWVRWYDNVITVGREGEAAAFLSYDAPDLFPIHFVGVCTGWGANGSWLLEESTAPSAPSEPAMGFAPPTSGGGPGCWVPAANGEIPPTSMEGGFDGSEQLYIARAKHEGDLIPGKLHPSHGVCYVAFGGGEHGHNEYEVLCAGGGQWVPVQDGNIPPNAVPGGETAEGEPLFIGRATHDGTVTVGKIQPSHGCCYIPYGGEEVAYKDFEVYVAM
;
A
#
# COMPACT_ATOMS: atom_id res chain seq x y z
N MET A 1 -7.82 18.28 4.66
CA MET A 1 -7.64 18.61 6.09
C MET A 1 -7.99 17.36 6.89
N PRO A 2 -7.34 17.05 8.02
CA PRO A 2 -7.69 15.84 8.77
C PRO A 2 -9.16 15.88 9.21
N ILE A 3 -9.86 14.76 9.06
CA ILE A 3 -11.24 14.62 9.53
C ILE A 3 -11.18 14.37 11.03
N GLU A 4 -11.82 15.24 11.80
CA GLU A 4 -11.94 15.04 13.25
C GLU A 4 -13.18 14.19 13.56
N VAL A 5 -12.97 13.08 14.26
CA VAL A 5 -14.03 12.14 14.66
C VAL A 5 -14.00 11.97 16.16
N ASN A 6 -15.15 12.02 16.82
CA ASN A 6 -15.26 11.75 18.24
C ASN A 6 -16.04 10.47 18.47
N THR A 7 -15.51 9.58 19.30
CA THR A 7 -16.13 8.30 19.63
C THR A 7 -16.50 8.29 21.11
N PRO A 8 -17.77 8.03 21.45
CA PRO A 8 -18.21 7.93 22.84
C PRO A 8 -17.70 6.62 23.48
N ASP A 9 -17.94 6.48 24.78
CA ASP A 9 -17.77 5.23 25.52
C ASP A 9 -18.84 4.22 25.10
N LYS A 10 -18.66 3.66 23.90
CA LYS A 10 -19.55 2.69 23.27
C LYS A 10 -18.85 2.01 22.09
N LEU A 11 -18.99 0.69 22.02
CA LEU A 11 -18.59 -0.11 20.86
C LEU A 11 -19.58 0.08 19.69
N GLU A 12 -19.43 1.20 18.98
CA GLU A 12 -20.16 1.50 17.75
C GLU A 12 -19.19 2.12 16.74
N TYR A 13 -18.90 1.39 15.67
CA TYR A 13 -17.95 1.81 14.65
C TYR A 13 -18.53 2.93 13.78
N GLN A 14 -17.75 3.99 13.61
CA GLN A 14 -17.97 5.01 12.59
C GLN A 14 -17.08 4.68 11.40
N PHE A 15 -17.70 4.27 10.28
CA PHE A 15 -16.98 3.82 9.09
C PHE A 15 -16.59 4.97 8.18
N HIS A 16 -15.35 4.93 7.71
CA HIS A 16 -14.76 5.86 6.78
C HIS A 16 -14.23 5.11 5.55
N PRO A 17 -14.48 5.59 4.32
CA PRO A 17 -13.88 5.01 3.14
C PRO A 17 -12.37 5.20 3.18
N VAL A 18 -11.63 4.20 2.69
CA VAL A 18 -10.18 4.27 2.52
C VAL A 18 -9.82 4.00 1.07
N SER A 19 -8.77 4.66 0.60
CA SER A 19 -8.13 4.35 -0.68
C SER A 19 -6.69 3.95 -0.42
N GLY A 20 -6.22 2.91 -1.11
CA GLY A 20 -4.90 2.31 -0.89
C GLY A 20 -4.88 1.24 0.20
N ASN A 21 -3.67 0.91 0.64
CA ASN A 21 -3.38 -0.22 1.52
C ASN A 21 -2.87 0.20 2.91
N VAL A 22 -3.04 1.48 3.26
CA VAL A 22 -2.62 2.07 4.52
C VAL A 22 -3.70 3.01 5.06
N PHE A 23 -3.94 2.94 6.36
CA PHE A 23 -4.77 3.88 7.09
C PHE A 23 -3.94 4.54 8.19
N THR A 24 -3.69 5.84 8.03
CA THR A 24 -2.96 6.66 9.00
C THR A 24 -3.95 7.52 9.79
N PHE A 25 -3.78 7.54 11.10
CA PHE A 25 -4.64 8.29 11.99
C PHE A 25 -3.88 8.70 13.25
N LYS A 26 -4.40 9.72 13.93
CA LYS A 26 -4.03 10.02 15.31
C LYS A 26 -5.23 9.83 16.22
N VAL A 27 -4.99 9.36 17.42
CA VAL A 27 -6.03 9.19 18.43
C VAL A 27 -5.54 9.73 19.77
N ARG A 28 -6.43 10.42 20.47
CA ARG A 28 -6.30 10.79 21.88
C ARG A 28 -7.37 10.04 22.64
N SER A 29 -6.96 9.06 23.44
CA SER A 29 -7.84 8.21 24.25
C SER A 29 -7.00 7.53 25.33
N PRO A 30 -7.52 7.33 26.56
CA PRO A 30 -6.73 6.68 27.62
C PRO A 30 -6.48 5.18 27.39
N ASN A 31 -7.31 4.50 26.58
CA ASN A 31 -7.23 3.06 26.26
C ASN A 31 -8.22 2.69 25.14
N ASP A 32 -8.13 1.46 24.64
CA ASP A 32 -9.15 0.78 23.83
C ASP A 32 -9.53 1.54 22.53
N ALA A 33 -8.55 1.93 21.73
CA ALA A 33 -8.77 2.41 20.37
C ALA A 33 -9.02 1.21 19.43
N HIS A 34 -10.20 1.14 18.83
CA HIS A 34 -10.63 0.01 18.02
C HIS A 34 -10.79 0.41 16.55
N LEU A 35 -10.27 -0.43 15.66
CA LEU A 35 -10.43 -0.30 14.22
C LEU A 35 -11.05 -1.57 13.65
N ALA A 36 -12.00 -1.43 12.72
CA ALA A 36 -12.58 -2.52 11.95
C ALA A 36 -12.20 -2.36 10.48
N LEU A 37 -11.57 -3.36 9.89
CA LEU A 37 -11.19 -3.41 8.48
C LEU A 37 -12.23 -4.25 7.72
N THR A 38 -12.95 -3.64 6.79
CA THR A 38 -14.11 -4.25 6.13
C THR A 38 -14.21 -3.90 4.63
N SER A 39 -14.89 -4.73 3.85
CA SER A 39 -15.20 -4.44 2.43
C SER A 39 -16.37 -3.47 2.27
N ASN A 40 -17.30 -3.44 3.22
CA ASN A 40 -18.49 -2.58 3.26
C ASN A 40 -18.53 -1.82 4.60
N PRO A 41 -19.23 -0.67 4.71
CA PRO A 41 -19.28 0.15 5.92
C PRO A 41 -20.23 -0.44 6.98
N VAL A 42 -20.12 -1.74 7.24
CA VAL A 42 -20.94 -2.51 8.17
C VAL A 42 -20.08 -3.55 8.88
N GLU A 43 -20.48 -3.93 10.10
CA GLU A 43 -19.85 -5.03 10.84
C GLU A 43 -20.33 -6.38 10.29
N GLU A 44 -19.64 -6.92 9.28
CA GLU A 44 -19.96 -8.21 8.68
C GLU A 44 -18.70 -9.08 8.46
N ASP A 45 -18.90 -10.39 8.34
CA ASP A 45 -17.82 -11.30 7.98
C ASP A 45 -17.64 -11.36 6.45
N PRO A 46 -16.38 -11.42 5.95
CA PRO A 46 -15.14 -11.42 6.72
C PRO A 46 -14.76 -10.01 7.20
N MET A 47 -14.25 -9.91 8.44
CA MET A 47 -13.69 -8.69 9.01
C MET A 47 -12.43 -8.96 9.84
N TYR A 48 -11.53 -7.97 9.88
CA TYR A 48 -10.46 -7.92 10.87
C TYR A 48 -10.68 -6.74 11.81
N GLU A 49 -10.41 -6.93 13.08
CA GLU A 49 -10.43 -5.88 14.09
C GLU A 49 -9.02 -5.68 14.64
N VAL A 50 -8.60 -4.44 14.79
CA VAL A 50 -7.35 -4.05 15.44
C VAL A 50 -7.69 -3.30 16.72
N PHE A 51 -7.21 -3.77 17.87
CA PHE A 51 -7.31 -3.05 19.13
C PHE A 51 -5.94 -2.54 19.51
N ILE A 52 -5.82 -1.24 19.73
CA ILE A 52 -4.61 -0.58 20.20
C ILE A 52 -4.85 -0.13 21.63
N GLY A 53 -3.92 -0.47 22.53
CA GLY A 53 -4.02 -0.08 23.95
C GLY A 53 -5.24 -0.68 24.66
N GLY A 54 -5.58 -1.92 24.36
CA GLY A 54 -6.59 -2.68 25.09
C GLY A 54 -6.11 -3.15 26.46
N TRP A 55 -7.03 -3.74 27.24
CA TRP A 55 -6.78 -4.22 28.62
C TRP A 55 -6.11 -3.15 29.49
N SER A 56 -6.77 -2.00 29.61
CA SER A 56 -6.22 -0.85 30.35
C SER A 56 -4.89 -0.38 29.77
N ASN A 57 -4.81 -0.24 28.44
CA ASN A 57 -3.64 0.27 27.74
C ASN A 57 -2.38 -0.59 27.92
N SER A 58 -2.53 -1.91 28.07
CA SER A 58 -1.40 -2.83 28.28
C SER A 58 -0.98 -3.56 27.01
N LYS A 59 -1.90 -3.81 26.07
CA LYS A 59 -1.61 -4.61 24.87
C LYS A 59 -2.42 -4.22 23.65
N SER A 60 -1.97 -4.68 22.49
CA SER A 60 -2.64 -4.50 21.20
C SER A 60 -2.84 -5.86 20.52
N VAL A 61 -3.95 -6.04 19.81
CA VAL A 61 -4.32 -7.33 19.21
C VAL A 61 -4.96 -7.16 17.83
N ILE A 62 -4.88 -8.21 17.02
CA ILE A 62 -5.69 -8.38 15.81
C ILE A 62 -6.68 -9.52 16.06
N ARG A 63 -7.94 -9.33 15.72
CA ARG A 63 -9.00 -10.33 15.84
C ARG A 63 -9.70 -10.53 14.50
N LYS A 64 -10.01 -11.79 14.15
CA LYS A 64 -10.74 -12.12 12.93
C LYS A 64 -12.20 -12.44 13.27
N ASN A 65 -13.13 -11.88 12.50
CA ASN A 65 -14.57 -12.20 12.53
C ASN A 65 -15.19 -12.17 13.93
N ARG A 66 -14.71 -11.26 14.81
CA ARG A 66 -15.18 -11.12 16.20
C ARG A 66 -15.06 -12.42 17.03
N GLN A 67 -14.19 -13.33 16.64
CA GLN A 67 -13.98 -14.62 17.30
C GLN A 67 -12.74 -14.62 18.20
N LYS A 68 -12.75 -15.47 19.23
CA LYS A 68 -11.59 -15.74 20.09
C LYS A 68 -11.00 -17.12 19.77
N PRO A 69 -9.68 -17.33 19.94
CA PRO A 69 -8.69 -16.35 20.39
C PRO A 69 -8.37 -15.30 19.33
N GLU A 70 -7.80 -14.19 19.78
CA GLU A 70 -7.20 -13.17 18.91
C GLU A 70 -6.08 -13.80 18.06
N VAL A 71 -5.94 -13.35 16.81
CA VAL A 71 -5.03 -13.96 15.83
C VAL A 71 -3.61 -13.42 15.92
N ALA A 72 -3.42 -12.24 16.52
CA ALA A 72 -2.13 -11.69 16.92
C ALA A 72 -2.25 -10.85 18.19
N GLU A 73 -1.18 -10.79 18.98
CA GLU A 73 -1.09 -10.02 20.22
C GLU A 73 0.32 -9.47 20.39
N ALA A 74 0.44 -8.25 20.93
CA ALA A 74 1.69 -7.61 21.32
C ALA A 74 1.53 -6.82 22.63
N ASP A 75 2.53 -6.88 23.50
CA ASP A 75 2.61 -6.03 24.70
C ASP A 75 2.91 -4.59 24.28
N THR A 76 2.02 -3.67 24.62
CA THR A 76 2.10 -2.25 24.24
C THR A 76 1.70 -1.35 25.41
N PRO A 77 2.40 -1.42 26.56
CA PRO A 77 2.02 -0.69 27.75
C PRO A 77 2.12 0.83 27.54
N GLY A 78 1.04 1.53 27.84
CA GLY A 78 0.98 2.98 27.73
C GLY A 78 1.06 3.49 26.30
N ILE A 79 0.64 2.71 25.29
CA ILE A 79 0.74 3.11 23.88
C ILE A 79 -0.20 4.25 23.53
N LEU A 80 -1.39 4.30 24.12
CA LEU A 80 -2.35 5.40 24.01
C LEU A 80 -2.19 6.42 25.15
N ASP A 81 -2.74 7.62 24.96
CA ASP A 81 -2.77 8.68 25.98
C ASP A 81 -4.06 9.51 25.89
N GLY A 82 -4.64 9.84 27.05
CA GLY A 82 -5.89 10.61 27.13
C GLY A 82 -5.70 12.13 27.06
N GLY A 83 -4.47 12.62 27.24
CA GLY A 83 -4.11 14.04 27.22
C GLY A 83 -3.60 14.53 25.86
N GLU A 84 -3.02 13.65 25.03
CA GLU A 84 -2.39 14.01 23.75
C GLU A 84 -2.78 13.08 22.60
N PHE A 85 -2.69 13.60 21.36
CA PHE A 85 -2.85 12.78 20.16
C PHE A 85 -1.58 11.97 19.91
N ARG A 86 -1.73 10.67 19.70
CA ARG A 86 -0.66 9.78 19.22
C ARG A 86 -1.02 9.18 17.88
N GLY A 87 -0.05 9.19 16.97
CA GLY A 87 -0.23 8.73 15.60
C GLY A 87 0.11 7.27 15.40
N PHE A 88 -0.64 6.62 14.51
CA PHE A 88 -0.51 5.21 14.17
C PHE A 88 -0.82 5.01 12.69
N TRP A 89 -0.36 3.87 12.17
CA TRP A 89 -0.75 3.37 10.87
C TRP A 89 -1.18 1.91 10.98
N VAL A 90 -2.18 1.53 10.18
CA VAL A 90 -2.53 0.13 9.89
C VAL A 90 -2.31 -0.09 8.40
N ARG A 91 -1.56 -1.13 8.03
CA ARG A 91 -1.30 -1.51 6.64
C ARG A 91 -1.81 -2.91 6.37
N TRP A 92 -2.36 -3.13 5.18
CA TRP A 92 -2.82 -4.43 4.73
C TRP A 92 -2.31 -4.69 3.33
N TYR A 93 -1.48 -5.71 3.16
CA TYR A 93 -0.85 -6.00 1.88
C TYR A 93 -0.28 -7.42 1.90
N ASP A 94 -0.34 -8.13 0.78
CA ASP A 94 0.17 -9.51 0.62
C ASP A 94 -0.26 -10.46 1.73
N ASN A 95 -1.56 -10.49 2.03
CA ASN A 95 -2.09 -11.31 3.12
C ASN A 95 -1.42 -11.05 4.46
N VAL A 96 -0.90 -9.85 4.71
CA VAL A 96 -0.35 -9.45 6.01
C VAL A 96 -1.04 -8.17 6.46
N ILE A 97 -1.46 -8.14 7.72
CA ILE A 97 -1.91 -6.92 8.40
C ILE A 97 -0.81 -6.51 9.37
N THR A 98 -0.36 -5.26 9.29
CA THR A 98 0.64 -4.70 10.19
C THR A 98 0.16 -3.40 10.82
N VAL A 99 0.60 -3.13 12.04
CA VAL A 99 0.25 -1.94 12.82
C VAL A 99 1.52 -1.35 13.40
N GLY A 100 1.69 -0.04 13.24
CA GLY A 100 2.87 0.68 13.74
C GLY A 100 2.54 2.10 14.19
N ARG A 101 3.57 2.80 14.68
CA ARG A 101 3.46 4.18 15.17
C ARG A 101 3.79 5.16 14.06
N GLU A 102 3.17 6.35 14.11
CA GLU A 102 3.55 7.46 13.24
C GLU A 102 5.05 7.76 13.37
N GLY A 103 5.74 7.88 12.23
CA GLY A 103 7.18 8.10 12.18
C GLY A 103 8.05 6.84 12.38
N GLU A 104 7.46 5.69 12.74
CA GLU A 104 8.16 4.41 12.83
C GLU A 104 7.84 3.54 11.62
N ALA A 105 8.87 3.02 10.95
CA ALA A 105 8.71 2.04 9.87
C ALA A 105 8.41 0.62 10.40
N ALA A 106 8.88 0.31 11.62
CA ALA A 106 8.68 -0.99 12.24
C ALA A 106 7.25 -1.14 12.76
N ALA A 107 6.61 -2.26 12.40
CA ALA A 107 5.35 -2.66 13.01
C ALA A 107 5.59 -3.15 14.44
N PHE A 108 4.73 -2.77 15.39
CA PHE A 108 4.69 -3.39 16.71
C PHE A 108 3.74 -4.58 16.78
N LEU A 109 2.90 -4.76 15.76
CA LEU A 109 1.94 -5.85 15.64
C LEU A 109 1.82 -6.26 14.18
N SER A 110 1.86 -7.57 13.91
CA SER A 110 1.80 -8.15 12.57
C SER A 110 1.03 -9.46 12.61
N TYR A 111 0.31 -9.77 11.54
CA TYR A 111 -0.41 -11.01 11.37
C TYR A 111 -0.43 -11.44 9.91
N ASP A 112 -0.01 -12.67 9.63
CA ASP A 112 -0.24 -13.35 8.36
C ASP A 112 -1.73 -13.71 8.25
N ALA A 113 -2.46 -12.91 7.47
CA ALA A 113 -3.88 -13.01 7.16
C ALA A 113 -4.12 -13.74 5.82
N PRO A 114 -4.06 -15.10 5.76
CA PRO A 114 -4.17 -15.87 4.52
C PRO A 114 -5.50 -15.71 3.76
N ASP A 115 -6.55 -15.25 4.45
CA ASP A 115 -7.86 -14.93 3.87
C ASP A 115 -8.11 -13.42 3.90
N LEU A 116 -7.09 -12.61 3.57
CA LEU A 116 -7.27 -11.17 3.46
C LEU A 116 -8.19 -10.87 2.26
N PHE A 117 -9.13 -9.95 2.48
CA PHE A 117 -10.11 -9.54 1.50
C PHE A 117 -9.91 -8.04 1.18
N PRO A 118 -10.48 -7.52 0.09
CA PRO A 118 -10.39 -6.09 -0.23
C PRO A 118 -10.98 -5.24 0.89
N ILE A 119 -10.15 -4.41 1.53
CA ILE A 119 -10.57 -3.46 2.56
C ILE A 119 -10.87 -2.13 1.87
N HIS A 120 -12.13 -1.70 1.94
CA HIS A 120 -12.58 -0.41 1.38
C HIS A 120 -13.00 0.57 2.47
N PHE A 121 -13.24 0.07 3.68
CA PHE A 121 -13.68 0.87 4.81
C PHE A 121 -12.88 0.52 6.06
N VAL A 122 -12.59 1.56 6.84
CA VAL A 122 -12.10 1.44 8.21
C VAL A 122 -13.12 2.04 9.15
N GLY A 123 -13.66 1.22 10.04
CA GLY A 123 -14.49 1.65 11.17
C GLY A 123 -13.61 2.06 12.34
N VAL A 124 -13.85 3.21 12.95
CA VAL A 124 -13.17 3.62 14.20
C VAL A 124 -14.17 3.72 15.36
N CYS A 125 -13.79 3.22 16.54
CA CYS A 125 -14.52 3.45 17.78
C CYS A 125 -13.59 3.38 19.00
N THR A 126 -14.08 3.77 20.17
CA THR A 126 -13.43 3.47 21.45
C THR A 126 -14.21 2.39 22.18
N GLY A 127 -13.50 1.47 22.82
CA GLY A 127 -14.07 0.40 23.64
C GLY A 127 -14.74 0.92 24.92
N TRP A 128 -15.36 -0.01 25.66
CA TRP A 128 -16.02 0.31 26.92
C TRP A 128 -15.01 0.81 27.97
N GLY A 129 -15.31 1.94 28.61
CA GLY A 129 -14.46 2.62 29.57
C GLY A 129 -13.56 3.72 28.99
N ALA A 130 -13.66 3.99 27.67
CA ALA A 130 -12.89 5.03 27.01
C ALA A 130 -13.74 5.86 26.04
N ASN A 131 -13.45 7.16 25.97
CA ASN A 131 -13.84 8.00 24.84
C ASN A 131 -12.59 8.37 24.03
N GLY A 132 -12.79 8.77 22.78
CA GLY A 132 -11.70 9.08 21.87
C GLY A 132 -11.98 10.30 21.01
N SER A 133 -10.94 11.09 20.76
CA SER A 133 -10.89 12.04 19.65
C SER A 133 -9.88 11.52 18.64
N TRP A 134 -10.25 11.51 17.37
CA TRP A 134 -9.48 10.96 16.27
C TRP A 134 -9.23 12.02 15.22
N LEU A 135 -8.04 12.02 14.63
CA LEU A 135 -7.68 12.80 13.45
C LEU A 135 -7.35 11.80 12.36
N LEU A 136 -8.23 11.68 11.38
CA LEU A 136 -8.04 10.77 10.25
C LEU A 136 -7.40 11.57 9.12
N GLU A 137 -6.32 11.07 8.55
CA GLU A 137 -5.78 11.65 7.33
C GLU A 137 -6.77 11.40 6.20
N GLU A 138 -7.20 12.46 5.52
CA GLU A 138 -7.97 12.30 4.28
C GLU A 138 -7.07 11.54 3.31
N SER A 139 -7.50 10.35 2.87
CA SER A 139 -6.99 9.83 1.62
C SER A 139 -7.44 10.83 0.56
N THR A 140 -6.56 11.73 0.13
CA THR A 140 -6.87 12.72 -0.90
C THR A 140 -7.08 12.00 -2.22
N ALA A 141 -8.28 11.46 -2.43
CA ALA A 141 -8.81 11.38 -3.76
C ALA A 141 -8.89 12.84 -4.26
N PRO A 142 -8.26 13.20 -5.39
CA PRO A 142 -8.35 14.56 -5.88
C PRO A 142 -9.83 14.90 -6.10
N SER A 143 -10.29 15.92 -5.39
CA SER A 143 -11.59 16.55 -5.65
C SER A 143 -11.61 16.97 -7.11
N ALA A 144 -12.50 16.36 -7.89
CA ALA A 144 -12.68 16.66 -9.30
C ALA A 144 -12.88 18.18 -9.50
N PRO A 145 -12.11 18.85 -10.37
CA PRO A 145 -12.47 20.20 -10.77
C PRO A 145 -13.80 20.16 -11.50
N SER A 146 -14.71 21.05 -11.10
CA SER A 146 -15.99 21.31 -11.76
C SER A 146 -15.81 21.47 -13.28
N GLU A 147 -16.46 20.59 -14.04
CA GLU A 147 -16.44 20.55 -15.51
C GLU A 147 -16.87 21.89 -16.14
N PRO A 148 -16.25 22.26 -17.27
CA PRO A 148 -16.98 22.76 -18.43
C PRO A 148 -17.25 21.59 -19.38
N ALA A 149 -18.53 21.37 -19.66
CA ALA A 149 -19.05 20.41 -20.59
C ALA A 149 -18.40 20.51 -21.98
N MET A 150 -17.68 19.47 -22.39
CA MET A 150 -17.55 19.05 -23.79
C MET A 150 -17.50 17.52 -23.80
N GLY A 151 -18.53 16.93 -24.41
CA GLY A 151 -18.83 15.51 -24.32
C GLY A 151 -17.68 14.61 -24.77
N PHE A 152 -17.12 13.90 -23.80
CA PHE A 152 -16.57 12.57 -23.97
C PHE A 152 -17.11 11.72 -22.81
N ALA A 153 -17.58 10.52 -23.13
CA ALA A 153 -18.10 9.59 -22.14
C ALA A 153 -17.05 9.33 -21.04
N PRO A 154 -17.46 9.11 -19.77
CA PRO A 154 -16.53 8.69 -18.73
C PRO A 154 -15.81 7.42 -19.20
N PRO A 155 -14.48 7.29 -19.00
CA PRO A 155 -13.82 6.02 -19.25
C PRO A 155 -14.45 5.00 -18.31
N THR A 156 -15.15 4.06 -18.91
CA THR A 156 -15.63 2.82 -18.29
C THR A 156 -14.47 2.19 -17.52
N SER A 157 -14.72 1.88 -16.24
CA SER A 157 -14.00 0.92 -15.39
C SER A 157 -12.97 0.09 -16.18
N GLY A 158 -11.70 0.53 -16.12
CA GLY A 158 -10.62 0.06 -16.97
C GLY A 158 -10.09 -1.31 -16.56
N GLY A 159 -10.72 -2.38 -17.05
CA GLY A 159 -10.12 -3.72 -17.11
C GLY A 159 -9.14 -3.87 -18.29
N GLY A 160 -8.28 -2.86 -18.50
CA GLY A 160 -7.30 -2.83 -19.59
C GLY A 160 -5.87 -2.78 -19.06
N PRO A 161 -4.85 -2.97 -19.92
CA PRO A 161 -3.43 -3.08 -19.53
C PRO A 161 -2.80 -1.79 -18.95
N GLY A 162 -3.60 -0.74 -18.74
CA GLY A 162 -3.13 0.59 -18.38
C GLY A 162 -2.52 1.37 -19.53
N CYS A 163 -2.16 2.62 -19.27
CA CYS A 163 -1.41 3.48 -20.19
C CYS A 163 -0.16 4.03 -19.49
N TRP A 164 0.92 4.18 -20.26
CA TRP A 164 2.15 4.82 -19.78
C TRP A 164 2.06 6.31 -20.02
N VAL A 165 2.17 7.10 -18.94
CA VAL A 165 2.03 8.56 -18.98
C VAL A 165 3.39 9.18 -18.66
N PRO A 166 3.96 10.01 -19.56
CA PRO A 166 5.19 10.74 -19.29
C PRO A 166 5.05 11.66 -18.07
N ALA A 167 6.06 11.68 -17.22
CA ALA A 167 6.13 12.48 -16.00
C ALA A 167 7.59 12.80 -15.66
N ALA A 168 7.81 13.74 -14.75
CA ALA A 168 9.16 14.09 -14.32
C ALA A 168 9.22 14.65 -12.90
N ASN A 169 10.41 14.59 -12.28
CA ASN A 169 10.75 15.27 -11.03
C ASN A 169 9.75 15.02 -9.88
N GLY A 170 9.27 13.79 -9.74
CA GLY A 170 8.32 13.39 -8.70
C GLY A 170 6.86 13.60 -9.04
N GLU A 171 6.53 14.06 -10.26
CA GLU A 171 5.16 14.13 -10.72
C GLU A 171 4.52 12.74 -10.72
N ILE A 172 3.34 12.64 -10.10
CA ILE A 172 2.49 11.46 -10.06
C ILE A 172 1.22 11.79 -10.85
N PRO A 173 1.06 11.24 -12.07
CA PRO A 173 -0.16 11.45 -12.84
C PRO A 173 -1.40 10.88 -12.13
N PRO A 174 -2.61 11.40 -12.40
CA PRO A 174 -3.84 10.81 -11.89
C PRO A 174 -3.97 9.34 -12.28
N THR A 175 -4.57 8.51 -11.42
CA THR A 175 -4.78 7.06 -11.63
C THR A 175 -3.49 6.24 -11.76
N SER A 176 -2.36 6.75 -11.25
CA SER A 176 -1.10 6.01 -11.19
C SER A 176 -1.23 4.72 -10.39
N MET A 177 -0.59 3.65 -10.88
CA MET A 177 -0.61 2.35 -10.25
C MET A 177 0.41 2.24 -9.13
N GLU A 178 -0.07 1.86 -7.95
CA GLU A 178 0.75 1.58 -6.78
C GLU A 178 1.64 0.35 -7.01
N GLY A 179 2.94 0.53 -6.80
CA GLY A 179 3.95 -0.48 -7.03
C GLY A 179 4.42 -1.20 -5.76
N GLY A 180 4.48 -0.48 -4.65
CA GLY A 180 5.01 -0.96 -3.39
C GLY A 180 5.26 0.19 -2.42
N PHE A 181 6.11 0.01 -1.42
CA PHE A 181 6.35 1.03 -0.39
C PHE A 181 7.79 1.01 0.11
N ASP A 182 8.31 2.20 0.43
CA ASP A 182 9.56 2.39 1.16
C ASP A 182 9.27 3.16 2.46
N GLY A 183 9.39 2.49 3.62
CA GLY A 183 8.98 3.06 4.89
C GLY A 183 7.49 3.40 4.92
N SER A 184 7.13 4.69 4.94
CA SER A 184 5.76 5.20 4.83
C SER A 184 5.41 5.77 3.47
N GLU A 185 6.36 5.77 2.53
CA GLU A 185 6.19 6.39 1.22
C GLU A 185 5.69 5.36 0.20
N GLN A 186 4.60 5.73 -0.49
CA GLN A 186 4.05 4.96 -1.59
C GLN A 186 4.96 5.06 -2.81
N LEU A 187 5.36 3.92 -3.37
CA LEU A 187 6.10 3.84 -4.62
C LEU A 187 5.13 3.53 -5.77
N TYR A 188 5.42 4.05 -6.96
CA TYR A 188 4.57 3.83 -8.14
C TYR A 188 5.30 3.01 -9.20
N ILE A 189 4.53 2.25 -9.98
CA ILE A 189 5.04 1.53 -11.14
C ILE A 189 5.44 2.55 -12.19
N ALA A 190 6.73 2.64 -12.46
CA ALA A 190 7.27 3.53 -13.47
C ALA A 190 8.26 2.79 -14.38
N ARG A 191 8.67 3.43 -15.46
CA ARG A 191 9.76 2.97 -16.32
C ARG A 191 10.58 4.13 -16.84
N ALA A 192 11.84 3.88 -17.13
CA ALA A 192 12.75 4.87 -17.69
C ALA A 192 13.64 4.25 -18.76
N LYS A 193 14.15 5.09 -19.67
CA LYS A 193 15.14 4.67 -20.65
C LYS A 193 16.53 4.69 -20.04
N HIS A 194 17.27 3.60 -20.14
CA HIS A 194 18.64 3.50 -19.64
C HIS A 194 19.48 2.65 -20.58
N GLU A 195 20.58 3.20 -21.09
CA GLU A 195 21.52 2.54 -22.01
C GLU A 195 20.90 1.83 -23.23
N GLY A 196 19.76 2.34 -23.71
CA GLY A 196 19.05 1.79 -24.88
C GLY A 196 17.86 0.91 -24.52
N ASP A 197 17.82 0.41 -23.29
CA ASP A 197 16.69 -0.35 -22.74
C ASP A 197 15.59 0.59 -22.25
N LEU A 198 14.35 0.10 -22.28
CA LEU A 198 13.23 0.67 -21.55
C LEU A 198 12.95 -0.23 -20.35
N ILE A 199 13.20 0.25 -19.14
CA ILE A 199 13.27 -0.60 -17.95
C ILE A 199 12.19 -0.21 -16.94
N PRO A 200 11.34 -1.14 -16.47
CA PRO A 200 10.43 -0.88 -15.36
C PRO A 200 11.17 -0.82 -14.01
N GLY A 201 10.65 0.01 -13.11
CA GLY A 201 11.24 0.29 -11.80
C GLY A 201 10.29 1.05 -10.88
N LYS A 202 10.86 1.64 -9.82
CA LYS A 202 10.09 2.37 -8.79
C LYS A 202 10.18 3.88 -9.03
N LEU A 203 9.05 4.57 -9.09
CA LEU A 203 9.03 6.01 -8.81
C LEU A 203 9.00 6.21 -7.29
N HIS A 204 9.96 6.98 -6.79
CA HIS A 204 10.00 7.47 -5.42
C HIS A 204 9.68 8.98 -5.42
N PRO A 205 8.43 9.37 -5.12
CA PRO A 205 7.96 10.74 -5.31
C PRO A 205 8.77 11.82 -4.59
N SER A 206 9.12 11.59 -3.33
CA SER A 206 9.87 12.56 -2.50
C SER A 206 11.31 12.74 -2.96
N HIS A 207 11.91 11.71 -3.58
CA HIS A 207 13.22 11.82 -4.23
C HIS A 207 13.11 12.54 -5.58
N GLY A 208 11.92 12.52 -6.19
CA GLY A 208 11.69 13.04 -7.53
C GLY A 208 12.20 12.13 -8.65
N VAL A 209 12.49 10.86 -8.33
CA VAL A 209 13.32 9.97 -9.15
C VAL A 209 12.61 8.65 -9.42
N CYS A 210 12.64 8.21 -10.68
CA CYS A 210 12.40 6.84 -11.07
C CYS A 210 13.71 6.05 -11.03
N TYR A 211 13.79 5.04 -10.18
CA TYR A 211 14.94 4.15 -10.07
C TYR A 211 14.70 2.87 -10.87
N VAL A 212 15.67 2.50 -11.71
CA VAL A 212 15.67 1.27 -12.49
C VAL A 212 16.92 0.44 -12.20
N ALA A 213 16.79 -0.88 -12.26
CA ALA A 213 17.90 -1.80 -12.01
C ALA A 213 18.58 -2.15 -13.34
N PHE A 214 19.90 -1.94 -13.45
CA PHE A 214 20.65 -2.27 -14.65
C PHE A 214 22.15 -2.49 -14.37
N GLY A 215 22.71 -3.55 -14.95
CA GLY A 215 24.16 -3.77 -14.98
C GLY A 215 24.83 -3.87 -13.61
N GLY A 216 24.12 -4.38 -12.60
CA GLY A 216 24.60 -4.45 -11.21
C GLY A 216 24.30 -3.23 -10.34
N GLY A 217 23.70 -2.16 -10.88
CA GLY A 217 23.44 -0.93 -10.16
C GLY A 217 21.97 -0.46 -10.16
N GLU A 218 21.66 0.43 -9.22
CA GLU A 218 20.44 1.25 -9.20
C GLU A 218 20.71 2.59 -9.90
N HIS A 219 19.87 2.93 -10.88
CA HIS A 219 20.05 4.13 -11.70
C HIS A 219 18.82 5.04 -11.59
N GLY A 220 19.03 6.27 -11.14
CA GLY A 220 17.97 7.27 -11.00
C GLY A 220 17.76 8.10 -12.26
N HIS A 221 16.50 8.29 -12.64
CA HIS A 221 16.06 9.12 -13.75
C HIS A 221 14.99 10.12 -13.30
N ASN A 222 15.15 11.38 -13.69
CA ASN A 222 14.18 12.43 -13.39
C ASN A 222 13.08 12.55 -14.45
N GLU A 223 13.26 11.93 -15.62
CA GLU A 223 12.26 11.83 -16.69
C GLU A 223 11.90 10.36 -16.87
N TYR A 224 10.61 10.04 -16.81
CA TYR A 224 10.11 8.68 -16.77
C TYR A 224 8.67 8.61 -17.28
N GLU A 225 8.14 7.39 -17.39
CA GLU A 225 6.72 7.15 -17.61
C GLU A 225 6.14 6.40 -16.40
N VAL A 226 4.95 6.79 -15.95
CA VAL A 226 4.21 6.12 -14.87
C VAL A 226 3.08 5.31 -15.49
N LEU A 227 2.87 4.09 -14.98
CA LEU A 227 1.72 3.27 -15.39
C LEU A 227 0.45 3.82 -14.73
N CYS A 228 -0.54 4.19 -15.53
CA CYS A 228 -1.81 4.76 -15.09
C CYS A 228 -2.99 3.94 -15.61
N ALA A 229 -4.14 4.05 -14.92
CA ALA A 229 -5.40 3.42 -15.32
C ALA A 229 -5.29 1.90 -15.62
N GLY A 230 -4.38 1.21 -14.95
CA GLY A 230 -4.19 -0.23 -15.08
C GLY A 230 -5.15 -0.98 -14.17
N GLY A 231 -6.02 -1.81 -14.75
CA GLY A 231 -6.72 -2.85 -13.98
C GLY A 231 -5.82 -4.06 -13.88
N GLY A 232 -5.09 -4.21 -12.77
CA GLY A 232 -4.14 -5.31 -12.61
C GLY A 232 -3.99 -5.81 -11.18
N GLN A 233 -3.41 -6.99 -11.05
CA GLN A 233 -3.13 -7.63 -9.78
C GLN A 233 -1.68 -8.09 -9.73
N TRP A 234 -1.19 -8.28 -8.52
CA TRP A 234 0.12 -8.85 -8.29
C TRP A 234 -0.05 -10.33 -7.96
N VAL A 235 0.69 -11.17 -8.68
CA VAL A 235 0.61 -12.62 -8.54
C VAL A 235 1.99 -13.14 -8.11
N PRO A 236 2.10 -13.82 -6.97
CA PRO A 236 3.35 -14.41 -6.54
C PRO A 236 3.75 -15.54 -7.47
N VAL A 237 5.03 -15.58 -7.85
CA VAL A 237 5.61 -16.60 -8.70
C VAL A 237 6.95 -17.06 -8.14
N GLN A 238 7.35 -18.27 -8.52
CA GLN A 238 8.63 -18.88 -8.20
C GLN A 238 9.32 -19.35 -9.47
N ASP A 239 10.64 -19.43 -9.44
CA ASP A 239 11.48 -19.98 -10.51
C ASP A 239 11.23 -19.37 -11.90
N GLY A 240 10.89 -18.07 -11.95
CA GLY A 240 10.68 -17.35 -13.21
C GLY A 240 9.42 -17.76 -13.98
N ASN A 241 8.43 -18.38 -13.33
CA ASN A 241 7.17 -18.77 -13.97
C ASN A 241 6.27 -17.55 -14.20
N ILE A 242 6.45 -16.87 -15.34
CA ILE A 242 5.71 -15.64 -15.69
C ILE A 242 4.32 -16.00 -16.25
N PRO A 243 3.21 -15.51 -15.66
CA PRO A 243 1.87 -15.77 -16.14
C PRO A 243 1.64 -15.23 -17.57
N PRO A 244 0.81 -15.88 -18.41
CA PRO A 244 0.54 -15.42 -19.77
C PRO A 244 -0.09 -14.02 -19.87
N ASN A 245 -0.75 -13.55 -18.81
CA ASN A 245 -1.35 -12.22 -18.70
C ASN A 245 -0.46 -11.19 -18.00
N ALA A 246 0.84 -11.48 -17.83
CA ALA A 246 1.80 -10.51 -17.31
C ALA A 246 1.88 -9.27 -18.20
N VAL A 247 1.89 -8.09 -17.58
CA VAL A 247 1.94 -6.82 -18.29
C VAL A 247 3.40 -6.49 -18.65
N PRO A 248 3.74 -6.32 -19.94
CA PRO A 248 5.06 -5.86 -20.35
C PRO A 248 5.33 -4.46 -19.81
N GLY A 249 6.44 -4.32 -19.09
CA GLY A 249 6.91 -3.05 -18.51
C GLY A 249 7.85 -2.30 -19.44
N GLY A 250 8.57 -3.01 -20.29
CA GLY A 250 9.56 -2.44 -21.19
C GLY A 250 10.25 -3.52 -22.02
N GLU A 251 11.41 -3.20 -22.56
CA GLU A 251 12.17 -4.08 -23.44
C GLU A 251 13.66 -3.76 -23.39
N THR A 252 14.51 -4.76 -23.60
CA THR A 252 15.95 -4.57 -23.82
C THR A 252 16.21 -3.99 -25.21
N ALA A 253 17.41 -3.46 -25.42
CA ALA A 253 17.87 -2.99 -26.73
C ALA A 253 17.84 -4.10 -27.81
N GLU A 254 18.00 -5.36 -27.43
CA GLU A 254 17.88 -6.54 -28.31
C GLU A 254 16.42 -6.98 -28.54
N GLY A 255 15.44 -6.34 -27.90
CA GLY A 255 14.01 -6.64 -28.04
C GLY A 255 13.51 -7.74 -27.12
N GLU A 256 14.23 -8.10 -26.06
CA GLU A 256 13.68 -8.99 -25.03
C GLU A 256 12.64 -8.22 -24.20
N PRO A 257 11.39 -8.72 -24.09
CA PRO A 257 10.40 -8.07 -23.24
C PRO A 257 10.77 -8.18 -21.77
N LEU A 258 10.71 -7.04 -21.06
CA LEU A 258 10.85 -6.95 -19.62
C LEU A 258 9.46 -6.81 -18.99
N PHE A 259 9.18 -7.59 -17.95
CA PHE A 259 7.90 -7.53 -17.24
C PHE A 259 8.02 -6.75 -15.94
N ILE A 260 6.88 -6.27 -15.46
CA ILE A 260 6.80 -5.55 -14.19
C ILE A 260 6.77 -6.57 -13.06
N GLY A 261 7.79 -6.54 -12.21
CA GLY A 261 7.85 -7.35 -11.00
C GLY A 261 8.05 -6.50 -9.77
N ARG A 262 7.86 -7.12 -8.61
CA ARG A 262 8.27 -6.54 -7.34
C ARG A 262 8.76 -7.61 -6.37
N ALA A 263 9.61 -7.20 -5.44
CA ALA A 263 10.11 -8.06 -4.39
C ALA A 263 10.18 -7.31 -3.06
N THR A 264 10.15 -8.08 -1.97
CA THR A 264 10.34 -7.56 -0.62
C THR A 264 11.82 -7.56 -0.27
N HIS A 265 12.36 -6.40 0.12
CA HIS A 265 13.77 -6.23 0.52
C HIS A 265 13.87 -5.26 1.69
N ASP A 266 14.46 -5.70 2.81
CA ASP A 266 14.70 -4.88 4.01
C ASP A 266 13.48 -4.07 4.47
N GLY A 267 12.29 -4.70 4.46
CA GLY A 267 11.03 -4.08 4.88
C GLY A 267 10.39 -3.15 3.84
N THR A 268 10.97 -3.04 2.65
CA THR A 268 10.37 -2.37 1.49
C THR A 268 9.72 -3.39 0.55
N VAL A 269 8.71 -2.94 -0.18
CA VAL A 269 8.21 -3.64 -1.36
C VAL A 269 8.57 -2.77 -2.55
N THR A 270 9.43 -3.27 -3.42
CA THR A 270 10.02 -2.45 -4.49
C THR A 270 9.74 -3.04 -5.87
N VAL A 271 9.29 -2.19 -6.79
CA VAL A 271 9.11 -2.53 -8.21
C VAL A 271 10.46 -2.59 -8.92
N GLY A 272 10.60 -3.56 -9.81
CA GLY A 272 11.75 -3.75 -10.65
C GLY A 272 11.41 -4.44 -11.97
N LYS A 273 12.44 -4.98 -12.63
CA LYS A 273 12.31 -5.67 -13.92
C LYS A 273 12.37 -7.16 -13.73
N ILE A 274 11.44 -7.88 -14.36
CA ILE A 274 11.57 -9.32 -14.57
C ILE A 274 12.20 -9.51 -15.94
N GLN A 275 13.32 -10.22 -15.97
CA GLN A 275 13.99 -10.57 -17.21
C GLN A 275 13.83 -12.09 -17.45
N PRO A 276 12.94 -12.49 -18.38
CA PRO A 276 12.62 -13.91 -18.61
C PRO A 276 13.84 -14.78 -18.88
N SER A 277 14.80 -14.30 -19.68
CA SER A 277 16.03 -15.03 -20.01
C SER A 277 16.93 -15.31 -18.80
N HIS A 278 16.86 -14.48 -17.76
CA HIS A 278 17.60 -14.64 -16.51
C HIS A 278 16.78 -15.41 -15.45
N GLY A 279 15.46 -15.48 -15.63
CA GLY A 279 14.52 -16.17 -14.74
C GLY A 279 14.48 -15.58 -13.34
N CYS A 280 14.59 -14.25 -13.21
CA CYS A 280 14.52 -13.54 -11.93
C CYS A 280 13.92 -12.14 -12.09
N CYS A 281 13.47 -11.57 -10.97
CA CYS A 281 13.17 -10.16 -10.83
C CYS A 281 14.39 -9.43 -10.25
N TYR A 282 14.78 -8.32 -10.86
CA TYR A 282 15.80 -7.42 -10.36
C TYR A 282 15.16 -6.16 -9.82
N ILE A 283 15.44 -5.83 -8.56
CA ILE A 283 15.01 -4.57 -7.95
C ILE A 283 16.18 -3.60 -7.81
N PRO A 284 15.94 -2.29 -8.00
CA PRO A 284 16.90 -1.27 -7.63
C PRO A 284 16.79 -0.99 -6.12
N TYR A 285 17.88 -1.14 -5.37
CA TYR A 285 17.89 -0.83 -3.94
C TYR A 285 19.29 -0.47 -3.44
N GLY A 286 19.41 0.62 -2.67
CA GLY A 286 20.65 0.98 -1.98
C GLY A 286 21.84 1.25 -2.89
N GLY A 287 21.61 1.65 -4.15
CA GLY A 287 22.66 1.79 -5.16
C GLY A 287 22.98 0.52 -5.97
N GLU A 288 22.37 -0.63 -5.63
CA GLU A 288 22.65 -1.93 -6.26
C GLU A 288 21.44 -2.48 -7.05
N GLU A 289 21.74 -3.36 -8.00
CA GLU A 289 20.74 -4.24 -8.64
C GLU A 289 20.68 -5.56 -7.88
N VAL A 290 19.56 -5.84 -7.21
CA VAL A 290 19.39 -7.02 -6.35
C VAL A 290 18.45 -8.03 -7.01
N ALA A 291 18.90 -9.29 -7.14
CA ALA A 291 18.18 -10.34 -7.85
C ALA A 291 17.34 -11.23 -6.92
N TYR A 292 16.11 -11.53 -7.34
CA TYR A 292 15.12 -12.34 -6.62
C TYR A 292 14.56 -13.47 -7.48
N LYS A 293 14.49 -14.68 -6.92
CA LYS A 293 13.85 -15.85 -7.54
C LYS A 293 12.39 -16.03 -7.13
N ASP A 294 12.05 -15.54 -5.93
CA ASP A 294 10.68 -15.42 -5.44
C ASP A 294 10.27 -13.95 -5.55
N PHE A 295 9.24 -13.66 -6.33
CA PHE A 295 8.77 -12.30 -6.61
C PHE A 295 7.30 -12.31 -7.03
N GLU A 296 6.68 -11.14 -7.09
CA GLU A 296 5.34 -10.98 -7.65
C GLU A 296 5.41 -10.38 -9.06
N VAL A 297 4.53 -10.82 -9.94
CA VAL A 297 4.36 -10.30 -11.31
C VAL A 297 3.10 -9.46 -11.37
N TYR A 298 3.18 -8.28 -11.98
CA TYR A 298 1.99 -7.49 -12.28
C TYR A 298 1.30 -8.05 -13.53
N VAL A 299 0.04 -8.47 -13.37
CA VAL A 299 -0.77 -9.07 -14.44
C VAL A 299 -2.02 -8.22 -14.70
N ALA A 300 -2.47 -8.20 -15.95
CA ALA A 300 -3.76 -7.58 -16.29
C ALA A 300 -4.92 -8.46 -15.82
N MET A 301 -6.01 -7.82 -15.38
CA MET A 301 -7.29 -8.49 -15.07
C MET A 301 -8.02 -8.97 -16.32
#